data_AF-A0A518FPT9-F1
#
_entry.id   AF-A0A518FPT9-F1
#
_cell.length_a   1.000
_cell.length_b   1.000
_cell.length_c   1.000
_cell.angle_alpha   90.00
_cell.angle_beta   90.00
_cell.angle_gamma   90.00
#
_symmetry.space_group_name_H-M   'P 1'
#
loop_
_entity.id
_entity.type
_entity.pdbx_description
1 polymer ?
#
loop_
_entity_poly.entity_id
_entity_poly.type
_entity_poly.pdbx_seq_one_letter_code
_entity_poly.pdbx_strand_id
1 'polypeptide(L)'
;MPDYYYTATDRITRQRETNFIAADSAQEALRELEAAELEEIVLHTDDVSAAISNMMPRKVSVKDDFTAAEYVSFRTMGNLGFFIYLTKKLYWQMRWSLLIGTLLSVSIFCTANDLERSYGIVSLSIFLFFILLPPGISLFTTLFSPSRKFNQIQEDFYWGRWNEVLKLLPKVRKHLPLIEARGREAASLAGLGRLDEALKTMEPLAENSEIPRWMYLSRLAEVYECNNQMEQCFELRRQASEMAPDNSALKLGYANTLLKLNRNPQLAHQLIKDAESKQLSDLLQILVPLSKGHLELNLGHARLAFYLFVQAQNGLKPYLATQPFARLYSDIGRAYAAIALAEMGETEEAETLFQSALPRLEALKSQRTIERYRQAISR
;
A
#
# COMPACT_ATOMS: atom_id res chain seq x y z
N MET A 1 18.75 6.90 8.45
CA MET A 1 18.09 7.54 7.30
C MET A 1 17.19 6.51 6.64
N PRO A 2 15.96 6.86 6.26
CA PRO A 2 15.05 5.99 5.54
C PRO A 2 15.48 5.77 4.07
N ASP A 3 15.08 4.64 3.49
CA ASP A 3 15.38 4.29 2.10
C ASP A 3 14.23 4.69 1.17
N TYR A 4 14.56 5.37 0.08
CA TYR A 4 13.64 5.78 -0.99
C TYR A 4 13.93 4.96 -2.25
N TYR A 5 12.94 4.19 -2.69
CA TYR A 5 13.03 3.43 -3.93
C TYR A 5 12.67 4.31 -5.12
N TYR A 6 13.44 4.21 -6.19
CA TYR A 6 13.24 5.01 -7.40
C TYR A 6 13.53 4.21 -8.66
N THR A 7 12.92 4.63 -9.77
CA THR A 7 13.33 4.26 -11.12
C THR A 7 13.73 5.51 -11.87
N ALA A 8 14.92 5.53 -12.46
CA ALA A 8 15.42 6.67 -13.23
C ALA A 8 16.23 6.20 -14.45
N THR A 9 16.41 7.11 -15.40
CA THR A 9 17.23 6.91 -16.59
C THR A 9 18.57 7.61 -16.39
N ASP A 10 19.67 6.87 -16.43
CA ASP A 10 21.02 7.44 -16.41
C ASP A 10 21.28 8.21 -17.71
N ARG A 11 21.72 9.46 -17.60
CA ARG A 11 21.94 10.35 -18.74
C ARG A 11 23.08 9.91 -19.65
N ILE A 12 24.12 9.29 -19.10
CA ILE A 12 25.31 8.83 -19.82
C ILE A 12 25.03 7.48 -20.46
N THR A 13 24.56 6.50 -19.68
CA THR A 13 24.37 5.13 -20.17
C THR A 13 23.05 4.95 -20.92
N ARG A 14 22.09 5.88 -20.74
CA ARG A 14 20.71 5.79 -21.22
C ARG A 14 19.97 4.54 -20.73
N GLN A 15 20.48 3.91 -19.67
CA GLN A 15 19.85 2.75 -19.05
C GLN A 15 18.85 3.21 -18.00
N ARG A 16 17.68 2.57 -18.00
CA ARG A 16 16.63 2.80 -17.01
C ARG A 16 16.72 1.72 -15.94
N GLU A 17 17.00 2.12 -14.71
CA GLU A 17 17.23 1.22 -13.60
C GLU A 17 16.36 1.56 -12.39
N THR A 18 16.05 0.53 -11.60
CA THR A 18 15.33 0.68 -10.33
C THR A 18 16.28 0.40 -9.18
N ASN A 19 16.51 1.40 -8.33
CA ASN A 19 17.47 1.37 -7.22
C ASN A 19 16.84 2.01 -5.97
N PHE A 20 17.63 2.18 -4.91
CA PHE A 20 17.23 2.91 -3.71
C PHE A 20 18.32 3.89 -3.28
N ILE A 21 17.93 4.96 -2.60
CA ILE A 21 18.81 5.97 -2.01
C ILE A 21 18.37 6.27 -0.58
N ALA A 22 19.33 6.47 0.33
CA ALA A 22 19.04 6.87 1.69
C ALA A 22 19.05 8.39 1.79
N ALA A 23 17.95 9.00 2.23
CA ALA A 23 17.79 10.45 2.36
C ALA A 23 16.91 10.77 3.57
N ASP A 24 16.86 12.02 4.05
CA ASP A 24 15.96 12.39 5.14
C ASP A 24 14.53 12.70 4.65
N SER A 25 14.37 13.00 3.36
CA SER A 25 13.07 13.24 2.72
C SER A 25 13.05 12.84 1.25
N ALA A 26 11.85 12.66 0.67
CA ALA A 26 11.65 12.42 -0.75
C ALA A 26 12.20 13.57 -1.62
N GLN A 27 12.11 14.80 -1.14
CA GLN A 27 12.63 15.97 -1.85
C GLN A 27 14.17 16.00 -1.83
N GLU A 28 14.79 15.57 -0.73
CA GLU A 28 16.24 15.42 -0.67
C GLU A 28 16.73 14.28 -1.56
N ALA A 29 16.05 13.13 -1.53
CA ALA A 29 16.31 12.02 -2.45
C ALA A 29 16.27 12.51 -3.91
N LEU A 30 15.25 13.30 -4.29
CA LEU A 30 15.19 13.86 -5.64
C LEU A 30 16.41 14.73 -5.97
N ARG A 31 16.78 15.67 -5.08
CA ARG A 31 17.93 16.57 -5.30
C ARG A 31 19.24 15.79 -5.47
N GLU A 32 19.45 14.74 -4.69
CA GLU A 32 20.64 13.90 -4.81
C GLU A 32 20.66 13.11 -6.12
N LEU A 33 19.51 12.59 -6.56
CA LEU A 33 19.39 11.87 -7.83
C LEU A 33 19.60 12.79 -9.04
N GLU A 34 19.07 14.02 -8.99
CA GLU A 34 19.31 15.05 -10.01
C GLU A 34 20.79 15.46 -10.07
N ALA A 35 21.44 15.61 -8.90
CA ALA A 35 22.87 15.88 -8.82
C ALA A 35 23.74 14.73 -9.36
N ALA A 36 23.23 13.51 -9.34
CA ALA A 36 23.84 12.33 -9.96
C ALA A 36 23.55 12.21 -11.47
N GLU A 37 23.02 13.27 -12.10
CA GLU A 37 22.67 13.33 -13.53
C GLU A 37 21.66 12.26 -13.96
N LEU A 38 20.75 11.86 -13.08
CA LEU A 38 19.64 10.96 -13.42
C LEU A 38 18.45 11.77 -13.95
N GLU A 39 17.83 11.28 -15.02
CA GLU A 39 16.67 11.88 -15.69
C GLU A 39 15.43 10.98 -15.52
N GLU A 40 14.22 11.51 -15.77
CA GLU A 40 12.95 10.75 -15.74
C GLU A 40 12.68 9.98 -14.42
N ILE A 41 13.03 10.62 -13.29
CA ILE A 41 12.99 10.04 -11.96
C ILE A 41 11.54 9.77 -11.53
N VAL A 42 11.28 8.54 -11.10
CA VAL A 42 10.02 8.10 -10.49
C VAL A 42 10.33 7.57 -9.11
N LEU A 43 9.90 8.26 -8.06
CA LEU A 43 9.93 7.73 -6.70
C LEU A 43 8.78 6.72 -6.51
N HIS A 44 9.08 5.57 -5.94
CA HIS A 44 8.12 4.52 -5.61
C HIS A 44 7.73 4.51 -4.13
N THR A 45 8.32 5.42 -3.35
CA THR A 45 8.17 5.51 -1.90
C THR A 45 8.08 6.98 -1.52
N ASP A 46 7.10 7.31 -0.68
CA ASP A 46 6.98 8.64 -0.07
C ASP A 46 7.54 8.63 1.36
N ASP A 47 7.60 9.80 2.00
CA ASP A 47 8.15 9.95 3.36
C ASP A 47 7.42 9.07 4.41
N VAL A 48 6.12 8.83 4.21
CA VAL A 48 5.34 7.96 5.11
C VAL A 48 5.80 6.52 4.97
N SER A 49 5.88 6.03 3.74
CA SER A 49 6.28 4.65 3.42
C SER A 49 7.74 4.39 3.77
N ALA A 50 8.62 5.37 3.55
CA ALA A 50 10.04 5.31 3.86
C ALA A 50 10.27 5.28 5.38
N ALA A 51 9.57 6.13 6.14
CA ALA A 51 9.63 6.13 7.59
C ALA A 51 9.10 4.82 8.20
N ILE A 52 7.96 4.30 7.71
CA ILE A 52 7.42 2.98 8.12
C ILE A 52 8.44 1.87 7.88
N SER A 53 9.05 1.84 6.69
CA SER A 53 10.05 0.83 6.32
C SER A 53 11.27 0.89 7.22
N ASN A 54 11.72 2.09 7.59
CA ASN A 54 12.86 2.27 8.49
C ASN A 54 12.59 1.78 9.93
N MET A 55 11.33 1.82 10.39
CA MET A 55 10.92 1.31 11.71
C MET A 55 10.55 -0.19 11.73
N MET A 56 10.73 -0.91 10.62
CA MET A 56 10.45 -2.35 10.59
C MET A 56 11.37 -3.12 11.55
N PRO A 57 10.84 -4.02 12.41
CA PRO A 57 11.66 -4.80 13.36
C PRO A 57 12.73 -5.65 12.69
N ARG A 58 12.45 -6.12 11.46
CA ARG A 58 13.41 -6.79 10.60
C ARG A 58 13.56 -5.94 9.34
N LYS A 59 14.72 -5.33 9.17
CA LYS A 59 15.08 -4.69 7.90
C LYS A 59 15.25 -5.79 6.86
N VAL A 60 14.39 -5.78 5.84
CA VAL A 60 14.61 -6.58 4.63
C VAL A 60 15.72 -5.87 3.89
N SER A 61 16.90 -6.47 3.83
CA SER A 61 18.03 -5.86 3.13
C SER A 61 17.81 -6.05 1.63
N VAL A 62 17.76 -4.95 0.88
CA VAL A 62 17.61 -4.94 -0.59
C VAL A 62 18.87 -5.47 -1.28
N LYS A 63 19.98 -5.60 -0.54
CA LYS A 63 21.22 -6.19 -1.08
C LYS A 63 21.27 -7.70 -0.88
N ASP A 64 20.62 -8.24 0.14
CA ASP A 64 20.75 -9.66 0.50
C ASP A 64 19.49 -10.49 0.17
N ASP A 65 18.29 -9.91 0.25
CA ASP A 65 17.03 -10.66 0.11
C ASP A 65 16.34 -10.45 -1.25
N PHE A 66 16.20 -9.20 -1.73
CA PHE A 66 15.50 -8.85 -2.98
C PHE A 66 16.05 -7.58 -3.61
N THR A 67 16.09 -7.47 -4.94
CA THR A 67 16.49 -6.21 -5.60
C THR A 67 15.40 -5.14 -5.50
N ALA A 68 15.76 -3.86 -5.69
CA ALA A 68 14.80 -2.76 -5.68
C ALA A 68 13.71 -2.93 -6.76
N ALA A 69 14.09 -3.41 -7.95
CA ALA A 69 13.14 -3.76 -9.01
C ALA A 69 12.14 -4.83 -8.58
N GLU A 70 12.61 -5.88 -7.89
CA GLU A 70 11.75 -6.95 -7.35
C GLU A 70 10.77 -6.39 -6.32
N TYR A 71 11.26 -5.58 -5.37
CA TYR A 71 10.43 -4.93 -4.35
C TYR A 71 9.29 -4.10 -4.98
N VAL A 72 9.61 -3.27 -5.97
CA VAL A 72 8.64 -2.45 -6.69
C VAL A 72 7.62 -3.32 -7.43
N SER A 73 8.06 -4.41 -8.06
CA SER A 73 7.20 -5.34 -8.81
C SER A 73 6.22 -6.11 -7.91
N PHE A 74 6.59 -6.41 -6.65
CA PHE A 74 5.71 -7.13 -5.73
C PHE A 74 4.43 -6.36 -5.37
N ARG A 75 4.40 -5.04 -5.59
CA ARG A 75 3.20 -4.23 -5.36
C ARG A 75 2.05 -4.62 -6.30
N THR A 76 2.35 -5.07 -7.52
CA THR A 76 1.35 -5.49 -8.53
C THR A 76 1.37 -7.01 -8.78
N MET A 77 2.33 -7.74 -8.21
CA MET A 77 2.45 -9.17 -8.39
C MET A 77 1.44 -9.95 -7.53
N GLY A 78 0.56 -10.71 -8.19
CA GLY A 78 -0.37 -11.62 -7.50
C GLY A 78 0.33 -12.83 -6.87
N ASN A 79 -0.40 -13.59 -6.05
CA ASN A 79 0.14 -14.77 -5.35
C ASN A 79 0.74 -15.81 -6.31
N LEU A 80 0.11 -16.06 -7.46
CA LEU A 80 0.65 -16.99 -8.47
C LEU A 80 1.95 -16.46 -9.08
N GLY A 81 2.01 -15.15 -9.36
CA GLY A 81 3.24 -14.51 -9.85
C GLY A 81 4.37 -14.64 -8.84
N PHE A 82 4.09 -14.38 -7.56
CA PHE A 82 5.09 -14.52 -6.48
C PHE A 82 5.54 -15.97 -6.31
N PHE A 83 4.62 -16.94 -6.39
CA PHE A 83 4.93 -18.36 -6.36
C PHE A 83 5.88 -18.77 -7.50
N ILE A 84 5.59 -18.36 -8.74
CA ILE A 84 6.42 -18.66 -9.91
C ILE A 84 7.78 -18.00 -9.77
N TYR A 85 7.81 -16.73 -9.36
CA TYR A 85 9.03 -15.97 -9.13
C TYR A 85 9.95 -16.68 -8.12
N LEU A 86 9.41 -17.03 -6.94
CA LEU A 86 10.19 -17.64 -5.88
C LEU A 86 10.66 -19.05 -6.27
N THR A 87 9.82 -19.81 -6.97
CA THR A 87 10.20 -21.13 -7.50
C THR A 87 11.36 -21.02 -8.49
N LYS A 88 11.30 -20.07 -9.42
CA LYS A 88 12.39 -19.79 -10.36
C LYS A 88 13.67 -19.36 -9.63
N LYS A 89 13.56 -18.49 -8.63
CA LYS A 89 14.69 -18.00 -7.82
C LYS A 89 15.37 -19.15 -7.06
N LEU A 90 14.59 -20.02 -6.42
CA LEU A 90 15.12 -21.18 -5.70
C LEU A 90 15.78 -22.19 -6.65
N TYR A 91 15.18 -22.50 -7.80
CA TYR A 91 15.83 -23.35 -8.81
C TYR A 91 17.13 -22.75 -9.33
N TRP A 92 17.16 -21.43 -9.57
CA TRP A 92 18.36 -20.74 -10.02
C TRP A 92 19.49 -20.80 -8.98
N GLN A 93 19.16 -20.71 -7.69
CA GLN A 93 20.10 -20.88 -6.58
C GLN A 93 20.60 -22.33 -6.47
N MET A 94 19.72 -23.32 -6.68
CA MET A 94 20.05 -24.74 -6.59
C MET A 94 20.62 -25.36 -7.88
N ARG A 95 20.76 -24.59 -8.96
CA ARG A 95 21.02 -25.12 -10.32
C ARG A 95 22.23 -26.04 -10.42
N TRP A 96 23.33 -25.71 -9.73
CA TRP A 96 24.55 -26.51 -9.78
C TRP A 96 24.41 -27.81 -9.00
N SER A 97 23.79 -27.75 -7.82
CA SER A 97 23.48 -28.94 -7.01
C SER A 97 22.55 -29.89 -7.75
N LEU A 98 21.55 -29.36 -8.45
CA LEU A 98 20.64 -30.16 -9.27
C LEU A 98 21.35 -30.78 -10.48
N LEU A 99 22.21 -30.02 -11.17
CA LEU A 99 22.98 -30.52 -12.31
C LEU A 99 23.94 -31.64 -11.91
N ILE A 100 24.73 -31.43 -10.84
CA ILE A 100 25.65 -32.45 -10.30
C ILE A 100 24.86 -33.67 -9.82
N GLY A 101 23.76 -33.46 -9.08
CA GLY A 101 22.90 -34.55 -8.62
C GLY A 101 22.30 -35.38 -9.76
N THR A 102 21.94 -34.73 -10.87
CA THR A 102 21.42 -35.40 -12.07
C THR A 102 22.52 -36.25 -12.71
N LEU A 103 23.71 -35.68 -12.92
CA LEU A 103 24.84 -36.39 -13.54
C LEU A 103 25.27 -37.60 -12.70
N LEU A 104 25.33 -37.45 -11.37
CA LEU A 104 25.63 -38.56 -10.45
C LEU A 104 24.54 -39.65 -10.51
N SER A 105 23.27 -39.26 -10.51
CA SER A 105 22.15 -40.22 -10.58
C SER A 105 22.15 -41.00 -11.89
N VAL A 106 22.43 -40.33 -13.03
CA VAL A 106 22.55 -40.97 -14.35
C VAL A 106 23.77 -41.89 -14.39
N SER A 107 24.92 -41.45 -13.89
CA SER A 107 26.14 -42.27 -13.83
C SER A 107 25.91 -43.56 -13.05
N ILE A 108 25.31 -43.47 -11.85
CA ILE A 108 24.99 -44.64 -11.02
C ILE A 108 24.02 -45.57 -11.76
N PHE A 109 22.97 -45.02 -12.38
CA PHE A 109 21.99 -45.83 -13.10
C PHE A 109 22.59 -46.57 -14.30
N CYS A 110 23.55 -45.97 -15.01
CA CYS A 110 24.21 -46.60 -16.15
C CYS A 110 25.27 -47.64 -15.78
N THR A 111 25.85 -47.60 -14.57
CA THR A 111 26.91 -48.52 -14.14
C THR A 111 26.45 -49.58 -13.13
N ALA A 112 25.18 -49.54 -12.70
CA ALA A 112 24.67 -50.39 -11.62
C ALA A 112 24.37 -51.84 -12.04
N ASN A 113 24.84 -52.80 -11.23
CA ASN A 113 24.37 -54.20 -11.25
C ASN A 113 23.02 -54.37 -10.52
N ASP A 114 22.35 -55.52 -10.62
CA ASP A 114 20.97 -55.73 -10.10
C ASP A 114 20.79 -55.41 -8.60
N LEU A 115 21.81 -55.64 -7.76
CA LEU A 115 21.80 -55.29 -6.33
C LEU A 115 21.92 -53.77 -6.10
N GLU A 116 22.67 -53.08 -6.96
CA GLU A 116 22.92 -51.63 -6.93
C GLU A 116 21.72 -50.84 -7.45
N ARG A 117 20.85 -51.49 -8.24
CA ARG A 117 19.61 -50.92 -8.76
C ARG A 117 18.65 -50.50 -7.65
N SER A 118 18.63 -51.21 -6.52
CA SER A 118 17.81 -50.84 -5.35
C SER A 118 18.30 -49.54 -4.69
N TYR A 119 19.62 -49.34 -4.58
CA TYR A 119 20.20 -48.09 -4.09
C TYR A 119 19.99 -46.94 -5.08
N GLY A 120 20.02 -47.22 -6.39
CA GLY A 120 19.68 -46.27 -7.44
C GLY A 120 18.26 -45.72 -7.31
N ILE A 121 17.27 -46.55 -6.97
CA ILE A 121 15.88 -46.12 -6.75
C ILE A 121 15.76 -45.20 -5.54
N VAL A 122 16.45 -45.50 -4.44
CA VAL A 122 16.48 -44.64 -3.24
C VAL A 122 17.14 -43.30 -3.55
N SER A 123 18.28 -43.30 -4.25
CA SER A 123 18.98 -42.09 -4.69
C SER A 123 18.09 -41.23 -5.59
N LEU A 124 17.40 -41.84 -6.56
CA LEU A 124 16.47 -41.15 -7.45
C LEU A 124 15.30 -40.54 -6.67
N SER A 125 14.78 -41.22 -5.65
CA SER A 125 13.71 -40.73 -4.79
C SER A 125 14.14 -39.50 -3.97
N ILE A 126 15.36 -39.53 -3.43
CA ILE A 126 15.96 -38.38 -2.73
C ILE A 126 16.16 -37.21 -3.70
N PHE A 127 16.68 -37.49 -4.90
CA PHE A 127 16.89 -36.47 -5.92
C PHE A 127 15.56 -35.84 -6.38
N LEU A 128 14.53 -36.64 -6.59
CA LEU A 128 13.18 -36.17 -6.90
C LEU A 128 12.62 -35.27 -5.80
N PHE A 129 12.85 -35.63 -4.52
CA PHE A 129 12.48 -34.76 -3.40
C PHE A 129 13.17 -33.39 -3.49
N PHE A 130 14.48 -33.32 -3.79
CA PHE A 130 15.18 -32.05 -3.99
C PHE A 130 14.69 -31.25 -5.20
N ILE A 131 14.22 -31.92 -6.27
CA ILE A 131 13.56 -31.25 -7.39
C ILE A 131 12.22 -30.65 -6.97
N LEU A 132 11.44 -31.34 -6.13
CA LEU A 132 10.13 -30.89 -5.66
C LEU A 132 10.19 -29.92 -4.47
N LEU A 133 11.36 -29.81 -3.82
CA LEU A 133 11.55 -28.94 -2.67
C LEU A 133 11.34 -27.46 -3.00
N PRO A 134 11.90 -26.86 -4.08
CA PRO A 134 11.63 -25.47 -4.46
C PRO A 134 10.14 -25.11 -4.61
N PRO A 135 9.31 -25.80 -5.41
CA PRO A 135 7.89 -25.49 -5.49
C PRO A 135 7.17 -25.75 -4.16
N GLY A 136 7.59 -26.75 -3.37
CA GLY A 136 7.06 -26.98 -2.03
C GLY A 136 7.30 -25.80 -1.09
N ILE A 137 8.53 -25.29 -1.02
CA ILE A 137 8.90 -24.11 -0.25
C ILE A 137 8.13 -22.88 -0.75
N SER A 138 8.12 -22.64 -2.07
CA SER A 138 7.42 -21.48 -2.65
C SER A 138 5.93 -21.49 -2.37
N LEU A 139 5.29 -22.66 -2.42
CA LEU A 139 3.88 -22.82 -2.10
C LEU A 139 3.65 -22.51 -0.62
N PHE A 140 4.46 -23.10 0.26
CA PHE A 140 4.40 -22.87 1.70
C PHE A 140 4.57 -21.39 2.05
N THR A 141 5.58 -20.72 1.51
CA THR A 141 5.82 -19.29 1.76
C THR A 141 4.69 -18.43 1.21
N THR A 142 4.16 -18.74 0.03
CA THR A 142 3.05 -17.97 -0.56
C THR A 142 1.76 -18.11 0.25
N LEU A 143 1.48 -19.31 0.77
CA LEU A 143 0.27 -19.57 1.56
C LEU A 143 0.37 -19.09 3.01
N PHE A 144 1.54 -19.16 3.62
CA PHE A 144 1.74 -18.88 5.05
C PHE A 144 2.54 -17.62 5.36
N SER A 145 2.83 -16.77 4.36
CA SER A 145 3.61 -15.54 4.58
C SER A 145 2.95 -14.57 5.57
N PRO A 146 3.76 -13.87 6.40
CA PRO A 146 3.27 -12.74 7.20
C PRO A 146 2.62 -11.65 6.34
N SER A 147 3.14 -11.42 5.13
CA SER A 147 2.58 -10.45 4.17
C SER A 147 1.13 -10.75 3.81
N ARG A 148 0.78 -12.03 3.57
CA ARG A 148 -0.61 -12.43 3.33
C ARG A 148 -1.52 -12.12 4.52
N LYS A 149 -1.07 -12.42 5.74
CA LYS A 149 -1.82 -12.11 6.97
C LYS A 149 -1.99 -10.61 7.16
N PHE A 150 -0.95 -9.82 6.86
CA PHE A 150 -1.03 -8.37 6.89
C PHE A 150 -2.00 -7.82 5.83
N ASN A 151 -1.95 -8.32 4.59
CA ASN A 151 -2.92 -7.97 3.55
C ASN A 151 -4.35 -8.32 3.95
N GLN A 152 -4.56 -9.45 4.63
CA GLN A 152 -5.87 -9.80 5.19
C GLN A 152 -6.32 -8.80 6.26
N ILE A 153 -5.44 -8.41 7.18
CA ILE A 153 -5.72 -7.36 8.17
C ILE A 153 -6.08 -6.04 7.48
N GLN A 154 -5.35 -5.64 6.45
CA GLN A 154 -5.64 -4.42 5.68
C GLN A 154 -6.99 -4.52 4.97
N GLU A 155 -7.31 -5.67 4.37
CA GLU A 155 -8.62 -5.90 3.74
C GLU A 155 -9.74 -5.81 4.77
N ASP A 156 -9.64 -6.52 5.90
CA ASP A 156 -10.65 -6.47 6.96
C ASP A 156 -10.78 -5.06 7.55
N PHE A 157 -9.68 -4.33 7.70
CA PHE A 157 -9.67 -2.94 8.13
C PHE A 157 -10.42 -2.03 7.15
N TYR A 158 -10.18 -2.15 5.85
CA TYR A 158 -10.86 -1.36 4.82
C TYR A 158 -12.32 -1.80 4.55
N TRP A 159 -12.73 -2.93 5.11
CA TRP A 159 -14.13 -3.36 5.18
C TRP A 159 -14.78 -3.05 6.53
N GLY A 160 -14.12 -2.33 7.44
CA GLY A 160 -14.68 -2.04 8.76
C GLY A 160 -14.92 -3.28 9.63
N ARG A 161 -14.28 -4.41 9.33
CA ARG A 161 -14.37 -5.66 10.09
C ARG A 161 -13.42 -5.61 11.30
N TRP A 162 -13.67 -4.65 12.17
CA TRP A 162 -12.78 -4.28 13.28
C TRP A 162 -12.44 -5.46 14.20
N ASN A 163 -13.41 -6.34 14.47
CA ASN A 163 -13.19 -7.54 15.31
C ASN A 163 -12.19 -8.52 14.67
N GLU A 164 -12.25 -8.72 13.35
CA GLU A 164 -11.30 -9.62 12.66
C GLU A 164 -9.89 -9.03 12.65
N VAL A 165 -9.77 -7.70 12.50
CA VAL A 165 -8.48 -7.01 12.66
C VAL A 165 -7.89 -7.27 14.05
N LEU A 166 -8.66 -7.02 15.13
CA LEU A 166 -8.21 -7.21 16.51
C LEU A 166 -7.84 -8.67 16.82
N LYS A 167 -8.51 -9.63 16.19
CA LYS A 167 -8.23 -11.07 16.32
C LYS A 167 -6.96 -11.50 15.59
N LEU A 168 -6.68 -10.93 14.42
CA LEU A 168 -5.52 -11.31 13.59
C LEU A 168 -4.24 -10.57 13.96
N LEU A 169 -4.36 -9.31 14.39
CA LEU A 169 -3.22 -8.42 14.64
C LEU A 169 -2.17 -8.99 15.62
N PRO A 170 -2.53 -9.64 16.76
CA PRO A 170 -1.54 -10.23 17.66
C PRO A 170 -0.62 -11.25 16.97
N LYS A 171 -1.11 -11.95 15.94
CA LYS A 171 -0.35 -12.99 15.20
C LYS A 171 0.74 -12.40 14.31
N VAL A 172 0.64 -11.13 13.94
CA VAL A 172 1.60 -10.44 13.05
C VAL A 172 2.34 -9.29 13.72
N ARG A 173 1.96 -8.89 14.95
CA ARG A 173 2.50 -7.73 15.68
C ARG A 173 4.04 -7.69 15.69
N LYS A 174 4.70 -8.84 15.86
CA LYS A 174 6.17 -8.95 15.85
C LYS A 174 6.84 -8.62 14.50
N HIS A 175 6.07 -8.55 13.43
CA HIS A 175 6.53 -8.28 12.06
C HIS A 175 6.17 -6.87 11.59
N LEU A 176 5.54 -6.05 12.43
CA LEU A 176 5.10 -4.70 12.10
C LEU A 176 5.82 -3.67 12.98
N PRO A 177 6.01 -2.43 12.49
CA PRO A 177 6.43 -1.32 13.33
C PRO A 177 5.42 -1.12 14.46
N LEU A 178 5.90 -0.70 15.62
CA LEU A 178 5.06 -0.51 16.81
C LEU A 178 3.89 0.44 16.53
N ILE A 179 4.15 1.54 15.82
CA ILE A 179 3.14 2.55 15.46
C ILE A 179 2.06 2.00 14.51
N GLU A 180 2.41 1.12 13.57
CA GLU A 180 1.42 0.48 12.69
C GLU A 180 0.57 -0.52 13.48
N ALA A 181 1.19 -1.37 14.29
CA ALA A 181 0.43 -2.35 15.06
C ALA A 181 -0.55 -1.66 16.03
N ARG A 182 -0.06 -0.71 16.83
CA ARG A 182 -0.90 0.01 17.80
C ARG A 182 -1.90 0.94 17.12
N GLY A 183 -1.53 1.59 16.02
CA GLY A 183 -2.43 2.43 15.24
C GLY A 183 -3.62 1.66 14.69
N ARG A 184 -3.39 0.46 14.13
CA ARG A 184 -4.47 -0.42 13.64
C ARG A 184 -5.35 -0.95 14.75
N GLU A 185 -4.76 -1.32 15.89
CA GLU A 185 -5.49 -1.72 17.10
C GLU A 185 -6.40 -0.60 17.59
N ALA A 186 -5.85 0.60 17.77
CA ALA A 186 -6.57 1.77 18.23
C ALA A 186 -7.69 2.17 17.24
N ALA A 187 -7.40 2.25 15.95
CA ALA A 187 -8.40 2.60 14.94
C ALA A 187 -9.55 1.58 14.88
N SER A 188 -9.24 0.28 15.07
CA SER A 188 -10.27 -0.76 15.14
C SER A 188 -11.12 -0.67 16.41
N LEU A 189 -10.50 -0.40 17.57
CA LEU A 189 -11.22 -0.14 18.82
C LEU A 189 -12.15 1.08 18.68
N ALA A 190 -11.65 2.15 18.07
CA ALA A 190 -12.41 3.36 17.78
C ALA A 190 -13.59 3.09 16.83
N GLY A 191 -13.40 2.28 15.77
CA GLY A 191 -14.48 1.86 14.88
C GLY A 191 -15.59 1.02 15.54
N LEU A 192 -15.27 0.36 16.66
CA LEU A 192 -16.23 -0.32 17.54
C LEU A 192 -16.90 0.61 18.57
N GLY A 193 -16.61 1.91 18.55
CA GLY A 193 -17.12 2.89 19.51
C GLY A 193 -16.36 2.93 20.84
N ARG A 194 -15.21 2.25 20.95
CA ARG A 194 -14.38 2.18 22.17
C ARG A 194 -13.24 3.19 22.12
N LEU A 195 -13.58 4.47 21.93
CA LEU A 195 -12.60 5.53 21.71
C LEU A 195 -11.62 5.69 22.89
N ASP A 196 -12.09 5.64 24.13
CA ASP A 196 -11.21 5.81 25.30
C ASP A 196 -10.12 4.73 25.38
N GLU A 197 -10.46 3.49 25.05
CA GLU A 197 -9.50 2.39 24.98
C GLU A 197 -8.54 2.53 23.80
N ALA A 198 -9.03 3.05 22.68
CA ALA A 198 -8.20 3.37 21.52
C ALA A 198 -7.15 4.44 21.85
N LEU A 199 -7.55 5.50 22.56
CA LEU A 199 -6.64 6.58 22.96
C LEU A 199 -5.58 6.09 23.96
N LYS A 200 -5.97 5.29 24.97
CA LYS A 200 -5.03 4.62 25.88
C LYS A 200 -4.02 3.72 25.16
N THR A 201 -4.43 3.11 24.03
CA THR A 201 -3.54 2.29 23.21
C THR A 201 -2.46 3.12 22.50
N MET A 202 -2.80 4.36 22.12
CA MET A 202 -1.89 5.28 21.43
C MET A 202 -1.01 6.10 22.38
N GLU A 203 -1.47 6.38 23.60
CA GLU A 203 -0.80 7.24 24.59
C GLU A 203 0.70 6.94 24.78
N PRO A 204 1.15 5.68 24.93
CA PRO A 204 2.59 5.38 25.11
C PRO A 204 3.47 5.75 23.92
N LEU A 205 2.88 5.99 22.74
CA LEU A 205 3.62 6.34 21.52
C LEU A 205 3.86 7.85 21.39
N ALA A 206 3.15 8.67 22.16
CA ALA A 206 3.21 10.12 22.05
C ALA A 206 4.61 10.69 22.34
N GLU A 207 5.34 10.03 23.25
CA GLU A 207 6.66 10.41 23.74
C GLU A 207 7.80 9.52 23.20
N ASN A 208 7.48 8.59 22.29
CA ASN A 208 8.49 7.69 21.72
C ASN A 208 9.35 8.45 20.69
N SER A 209 10.64 8.62 20.99
CA SER A 209 11.60 9.34 20.14
C SER A 209 11.89 8.67 18.80
N GLU A 210 11.60 7.38 18.63
CA GLU A 210 11.79 6.66 17.36
C GLU A 210 10.64 6.92 16.37
N ILE A 211 9.50 7.45 16.85
CA ILE A 211 8.33 7.73 16.03
C ILE A 211 8.28 9.24 15.75
N PRO A 212 8.42 9.68 14.48
CA PRO A 212 8.27 11.09 14.16
C PRO A 212 6.91 11.63 14.61
N ARG A 213 6.90 12.81 15.25
CA ARG A 213 5.68 13.37 15.85
C ARG A 213 4.53 13.50 14.83
N TRP A 214 4.83 13.94 13.61
CA TRP A 214 3.85 14.03 12.53
C TRP A 214 3.20 12.68 12.19
N MET A 215 3.94 11.58 12.33
CA MET A 215 3.43 10.23 12.05
C MET A 215 2.47 9.77 13.17
N TYR A 216 2.84 10.02 14.42
CA TYR A 216 1.96 9.79 15.56
C TYR A 216 0.63 10.54 15.39
N LEU A 217 0.69 11.85 15.07
CA LEU A 217 -0.50 12.68 14.85
C LEU A 217 -1.34 12.18 13.67
N SER A 218 -0.70 11.75 12.58
CA SER A 218 -1.40 11.20 11.41
C SER A 218 -2.16 9.91 11.72
N ARG A 219 -1.56 9.02 12.52
CA ARG A 219 -2.21 7.78 12.96
C ARG A 219 -3.30 8.04 14.00
N LEU A 220 -3.09 8.99 14.90
CA LEU A 220 -4.13 9.41 15.84
C LEU A 220 -5.34 10.04 15.10
N ALA A 221 -5.10 10.80 14.02
CA ALA A 221 -6.17 11.32 13.18
C ALA A 221 -7.02 10.20 12.56
N GLU A 222 -6.40 9.10 12.11
CA GLU A 222 -7.10 7.90 11.61
C GLU A 222 -7.99 7.26 12.70
N VAL A 223 -7.52 7.21 13.95
CA VAL A 223 -8.32 6.73 15.09
C VAL A 223 -9.60 7.57 15.26
N TYR A 224 -9.47 8.91 15.23
CA TYR A 224 -10.63 9.79 15.31
C TYR A 224 -11.54 9.69 14.07
N GLU A 225 -10.98 9.51 12.87
CA GLU A 225 -11.77 9.27 11.64
C GLU A 225 -12.60 7.99 11.75
N CYS A 226 -12.03 6.89 12.25
CA CYS A 226 -12.74 5.62 12.45
C CYS A 226 -13.91 5.73 13.45
N ASN A 227 -13.84 6.65 14.42
CA ASN A 227 -14.96 6.97 15.33
C ASN A 227 -15.80 8.18 14.87
N ASN A 228 -15.67 8.59 13.60
CA ASN A 228 -16.41 9.71 12.99
C ASN A 228 -16.22 11.09 13.67
N GLN A 229 -15.14 11.27 14.44
CA GLN A 229 -14.75 12.51 15.12
C GLN A 229 -13.91 13.38 14.18
N MET A 230 -14.54 13.93 13.14
CA MET A 230 -13.81 14.56 12.04
C MET A 230 -13.14 15.90 12.39
N GLU A 231 -13.64 16.63 13.39
CA GLU A 231 -13.01 17.89 13.82
C GLU A 231 -11.64 17.64 14.45
N GLN A 232 -11.53 16.63 15.31
CA GLN A 232 -10.29 16.20 15.92
C GLN A 232 -9.34 15.62 14.87
N CYS A 233 -9.86 14.82 13.93
CA CYS A 233 -9.08 14.35 12.78
C CYS A 233 -8.52 15.52 11.95
N PHE A 234 -9.32 16.54 11.68
CA PHE A 234 -8.93 17.74 10.95
C PHE A 234 -7.77 18.47 11.64
N GLU A 235 -7.90 18.76 12.94
CA GLU A 235 -6.85 19.47 13.69
C GLU A 235 -5.53 18.69 13.74
N LEU A 236 -5.59 17.37 13.91
CA LEU A 236 -4.40 16.53 13.94
C LEU A 236 -3.71 16.45 12.58
N ARG A 237 -4.48 16.36 11.49
CA ARG A 237 -3.91 16.39 10.13
C ARG A 237 -3.30 17.74 9.77
N ARG A 238 -3.90 18.84 10.22
CA ARG A 238 -3.32 20.18 10.11
C ARG A 238 -1.97 20.24 10.81
N GLN A 239 -1.92 19.88 12.10
CA GLN A 239 -0.68 19.87 12.88
C GLN A 239 0.39 18.96 12.28
N ALA A 240 0.02 17.76 11.83
CA ALA A 240 0.96 16.85 11.18
C ALA A 240 1.57 17.45 9.90
N SER A 241 0.74 18.07 9.07
CA SER A 241 1.19 18.72 7.83
C SER A 241 2.05 19.95 8.08
N GLU A 242 1.79 20.71 9.15
CA GLU A 242 2.61 21.88 9.55
C GLU A 242 3.98 21.47 10.09
N MET A 243 4.07 20.31 10.77
CA MET A 243 5.33 19.78 11.31
C MET A 243 6.27 19.22 10.24
N ALA A 244 5.74 18.78 9.10
CA ALA A 244 6.53 18.25 7.99
C ALA A 244 6.03 18.87 6.68
N PRO A 245 6.34 20.16 6.42
CA PRO A 245 5.84 20.91 5.27
C PRO A 245 6.40 20.41 3.93
N ASP A 246 7.38 19.52 3.93
CA ASP A 246 7.90 18.88 2.71
C ASP A 246 7.22 17.55 2.39
N ASN A 247 6.42 17.00 3.31
CA ASN A 247 5.75 15.74 3.11
C ASN A 247 4.42 15.92 2.36
N SER A 248 4.43 15.68 1.05
CA SER A 248 3.26 15.79 0.18
C SER A 248 2.10 14.88 0.59
N ALA A 249 2.37 13.71 1.18
CA ALA A 249 1.31 12.80 1.62
C ALA A 249 0.47 13.43 2.76
N LEU A 250 1.12 14.16 3.68
CA LEU A 250 0.44 14.84 4.78
C LEU A 250 -0.39 16.02 4.28
N LYS A 251 0.14 16.80 3.33
CA LYS A 251 -0.60 17.89 2.68
C LYS A 251 -1.85 17.39 1.98
N LEU A 252 -1.74 16.31 1.20
CA LEU A 252 -2.88 15.68 0.54
C LEU A 252 -3.87 15.12 1.56
N GLY A 253 -3.41 14.52 2.65
CA GLY A 253 -4.26 14.08 3.76
C GLY A 253 -5.05 15.23 4.40
N TYR A 254 -4.39 16.37 4.62
CA TYR A 254 -5.02 17.57 5.16
C TYR A 254 -6.06 18.15 4.19
N ALA A 255 -5.68 18.33 2.92
CA ALA A 255 -6.57 18.78 1.85
C ALA A 255 -7.80 17.87 1.72
N ASN A 256 -7.62 16.56 1.71
CA ASN A 256 -8.72 15.60 1.64
C ASN A 256 -9.70 15.72 2.81
N THR A 257 -9.20 16.09 4.00
CA THR A 257 -10.06 16.27 5.18
C THR A 257 -10.90 17.53 5.07
N LEU A 258 -10.30 18.63 4.61
CA LEU A 258 -11.03 19.86 4.25
C LEU A 258 -12.15 19.56 3.25
N LEU A 259 -11.83 18.80 2.20
CA LEU A 259 -12.78 18.47 1.14
C LEU A 259 -13.91 17.55 1.62
N LYS A 260 -13.62 16.55 2.46
CA LYS A 260 -14.64 15.70 3.09
C LYS A 260 -15.58 16.48 4.01
N LEU A 261 -15.07 17.51 4.67
CA LEU A 261 -15.85 18.42 5.52
C LEU A 261 -16.54 19.55 4.75
N ASN A 262 -16.31 19.64 3.43
CA ASN A 262 -16.74 20.76 2.58
C ASN A 262 -16.32 22.13 3.14
N ARG A 263 -15.07 22.23 3.62
CA ARG A 263 -14.50 23.45 4.21
C ARG A 263 -13.36 24.00 3.36
N ASN A 264 -13.31 25.32 3.25
CA ASN A 264 -12.21 26.10 2.65
C ASN A 264 -11.61 25.44 1.39
N PRO A 265 -12.38 25.33 0.29
CA PRO A 265 -11.90 24.72 -0.95
C PRO A 265 -10.68 25.46 -1.53
N GLN A 266 -10.51 26.76 -1.24
CA GLN A 266 -9.34 27.53 -1.65
C GLN A 266 -8.06 27.01 -0.98
N LEU A 267 -8.08 26.78 0.34
CA LEU A 267 -6.94 26.18 1.04
C LEU A 267 -6.67 24.75 0.57
N ALA A 268 -7.72 23.94 0.36
CA ALA A 268 -7.55 22.60 -0.19
C ALA A 268 -6.88 22.63 -1.58
N HIS A 269 -7.26 23.55 -2.45
CA HIS A 269 -6.63 23.76 -3.75
C HIS A 269 -5.15 24.15 -3.62
N GLN A 270 -4.83 25.08 -2.72
CA GLN A 270 -3.45 25.49 -2.46
C GLN A 270 -2.58 24.33 -1.99
N LEU A 271 -3.08 23.53 -1.04
CA LEU A 271 -2.37 22.36 -0.51
C LEU A 271 -2.14 21.29 -1.58
N ILE A 272 -3.13 21.03 -2.44
CA ILE A 272 -2.98 20.08 -3.55
C ILE A 272 -1.91 20.59 -4.52
N LYS A 273 -1.98 21.87 -4.93
CA LYS A 273 -1.02 22.46 -5.86
C LYS A 273 0.41 22.45 -5.30
N ASP A 274 0.56 22.75 -4.01
CA ASP A 274 1.84 22.71 -3.32
C ASP A 274 2.38 21.27 -3.24
N ALA A 275 1.54 20.29 -2.90
CA ALA A 275 1.93 18.88 -2.94
C ALA A 275 2.38 18.41 -4.34
N GLU A 276 1.68 18.83 -5.40
CA GLU A 276 2.04 18.53 -6.80
C GLU A 276 3.28 19.28 -7.30
N SER A 277 3.64 20.42 -6.68
CA SER A 277 4.87 21.13 -7.01
C SER A 277 6.14 20.41 -6.52
N LYS A 278 5.97 19.39 -5.69
CA LYS A 278 7.03 18.53 -5.15
C LYS A 278 7.00 17.16 -5.79
N GLN A 279 8.08 16.40 -5.66
CA GLN A 279 8.11 15.03 -6.18
C GLN A 279 7.09 14.16 -5.45
N LEU A 280 6.10 13.67 -6.19
CA LEU A 280 5.15 12.69 -5.70
C LEU A 280 5.64 11.28 -5.99
N SER A 281 5.42 10.37 -5.04
CA SER A 281 5.55 8.94 -5.33
C SER A 281 4.54 8.53 -6.39
N ASP A 282 4.87 7.49 -7.16
CA ASP A 282 3.98 6.94 -8.18
C ASP A 282 2.57 6.62 -7.66
N LEU A 283 2.49 6.15 -6.42
CA LEU A 283 1.22 5.86 -5.78
C LEU A 283 0.43 7.13 -5.44
N LEU A 284 1.09 8.17 -4.93
CA LEU A 284 0.43 9.45 -4.68
C LEU A 284 -0.05 10.10 -5.98
N GLN A 285 0.72 10.00 -7.06
CA GLN A 285 0.31 10.51 -8.39
C GLN A 285 -1.01 9.87 -8.85
N ILE A 286 -1.23 8.59 -8.58
CA ILE A 286 -2.49 7.90 -8.88
C ILE A 286 -3.66 8.42 -8.04
N LEU A 287 -3.38 8.86 -6.80
CA LEU A 287 -4.41 9.31 -5.85
C LEU A 287 -4.73 10.80 -5.94
N VAL A 288 -3.85 11.64 -6.49
CA VAL A 288 -4.11 13.08 -6.66
C VAL A 288 -5.39 13.39 -7.46
N PRO A 289 -5.70 12.68 -8.58
CA PRO A 289 -6.97 12.89 -9.28
C PRO A 289 -8.20 12.66 -8.38
N LEU A 290 -8.12 11.78 -7.38
CA LEU A 290 -9.19 11.61 -6.40
C LEU A 290 -9.40 12.93 -5.61
N SER A 291 -8.32 13.48 -5.03
CA SER A 291 -8.36 14.75 -4.29
C SER A 291 -8.86 15.91 -5.15
N LYS A 292 -8.39 16.01 -6.39
CA LYS A 292 -8.87 17.03 -7.35
C LYS A 292 -10.34 16.84 -7.69
N GLY A 293 -10.80 15.61 -7.93
CA GLY A 293 -12.20 15.33 -8.20
C GLY A 293 -13.11 15.79 -7.05
N HIS A 294 -12.70 15.54 -5.81
CA HIS A 294 -13.40 16.04 -4.62
C HIS A 294 -13.45 17.57 -4.56
N LEU A 295 -12.35 18.25 -4.90
CA LEU A 295 -12.29 19.71 -4.97
C LEU A 295 -13.27 20.24 -6.01
N GLU A 296 -13.19 19.74 -7.24
CA GLU A 296 -14.05 20.18 -8.35
C GLU A 296 -15.52 19.92 -8.05
N LEU A 297 -15.85 18.80 -7.40
CA LEU A 297 -17.21 18.51 -6.96
C LEU A 297 -17.69 19.51 -5.89
N ASN A 298 -16.84 19.91 -4.95
CA ASN A 298 -17.19 20.94 -3.96
C ASN A 298 -17.34 22.34 -4.59
N LEU A 299 -16.69 22.58 -5.72
CA LEU A 299 -16.83 23.82 -6.51
C LEU A 299 -18.04 23.79 -7.46
N GLY A 300 -18.78 22.67 -7.54
CA GLY A 300 -19.92 22.50 -8.44
C GLY A 300 -19.56 22.14 -9.88
N HIS A 301 -18.29 21.80 -10.15
CA HIS A 301 -17.81 21.38 -11.46
C HIS A 301 -17.96 19.87 -11.66
N ALA A 302 -19.20 19.37 -11.56
CA ALA A 302 -19.52 17.94 -11.54
C ALA A 302 -18.91 17.16 -12.72
N ARG A 303 -18.96 17.69 -13.94
CA ARG A 303 -18.39 17.04 -15.12
C ARG A 303 -16.88 16.82 -15.01
N LEU A 304 -16.14 17.84 -14.55
CA LEU A 304 -14.69 17.71 -14.37
C LEU A 304 -14.36 16.75 -13.23
N ALA A 305 -15.13 16.81 -12.13
CA ALA A 305 -14.99 15.89 -11.01
C ALA A 305 -15.15 14.42 -11.45
N PHE A 306 -16.17 14.12 -12.26
CA PHE A 306 -16.39 12.78 -12.81
C PHE A 306 -15.16 12.25 -13.57
N TYR A 307 -14.60 13.03 -14.49
CA TYR A 307 -13.42 12.62 -15.26
C TYR A 307 -12.21 12.34 -14.36
N LEU A 308 -12.01 13.16 -13.33
CA LEU A 308 -10.92 12.99 -12.37
C LEU A 308 -11.09 11.71 -11.53
N PHE A 309 -12.32 11.37 -11.11
CA PHE A 309 -12.60 10.11 -10.43
C PHE A 309 -12.39 8.89 -11.32
N VAL A 310 -12.77 8.97 -12.60
CA VAL A 310 -12.50 7.92 -13.59
C VAL A 310 -10.99 7.76 -13.83
N GLN A 311 -10.24 8.87 -13.89
CA GLN A 311 -8.78 8.84 -14.00
C GLN A 311 -8.14 8.12 -12.81
N ALA A 312 -8.53 8.46 -11.57
CA ALA A 312 -8.04 7.78 -10.37
C ALA A 312 -8.34 6.28 -10.40
N GLN A 313 -9.58 5.89 -10.74
CA GLN A 313 -9.97 4.48 -10.84
C GLN A 313 -9.14 3.73 -11.89
N ASN A 314 -8.90 4.34 -13.05
CA ASN A 314 -8.05 3.75 -14.10
C ASN A 314 -6.62 3.56 -13.63
N GLY A 315 -6.04 4.54 -12.92
CA GLY A 315 -4.71 4.42 -12.33
C GLY A 315 -4.61 3.33 -11.25
N LEU A 316 -5.69 3.06 -10.52
CA LEU A 316 -5.74 2.02 -9.48
C LEU A 316 -5.92 0.59 -10.04
N LYS A 317 -6.40 0.43 -11.28
CA LYS A 317 -6.69 -0.90 -11.89
C LYS A 317 -5.56 -1.93 -11.72
N PRO A 318 -4.28 -1.61 -11.96
CA PRO A 318 -3.18 -2.58 -11.82
C PRO A 318 -2.99 -3.12 -10.40
N TYR A 319 -3.51 -2.42 -9.39
CA TYR A 319 -3.33 -2.74 -7.98
C TYR A 319 -4.56 -3.43 -7.35
N LEU A 320 -5.70 -3.48 -8.05
CA LEU A 320 -6.96 -3.99 -7.50
C LEU A 320 -6.89 -5.44 -7.04
N ALA A 321 -6.06 -6.27 -7.69
CA ALA A 321 -5.92 -7.69 -7.34
C ALA A 321 -5.05 -7.90 -6.08
N THR A 322 -4.06 -7.04 -5.86
CA THR A 322 -2.99 -7.26 -4.87
C THR A 322 -3.08 -6.36 -3.65
N GLN A 323 -3.62 -5.15 -3.81
CA GLN A 323 -3.59 -4.12 -2.79
C GLN A 323 -4.98 -3.81 -2.24
N PRO A 324 -5.24 -4.13 -0.96
CA PRO A 324 -6.50 -3.78 -0.28
C PRO A 324 -6.85 -2.29 -0.37
N PHE A 325 -5.85 -1.40 -0.23
CA PHE A 325 -6.09 0.05 -0.28
C PHE A 325 -6.60 0.50 -1.66
N ALA A 326 -6.13 -0.13 -2.75
CA ALA A 326 -6.53 0.24 -4.11
C ALA A 326 -8.00 -0.08 -4.34
N ARG A 327 -8.49 -1.20 -3.78
CA ARG A 327 -9.91 -1.52 -3.79
C ARG A 327 -10.71 -0.44 -3.04
N LEU A 328 -10.27 -0.04 -1.84
CA LEU A 328 -10.95 1.00 -1.06
C LEU A 328 -11.09 2.30 -1.85
N TYR A 329 -9.99 2.85 -2.36
CA TYR A 329 -10.03 4.12 -3.08
C TYR A 329 -10.73 4.01 -4.42
N SER A 330 -10.76 2.82 -5.05
CA SER A 330 -11.59 2.59 -6.23
C SER A 330 -13.08 2.70 -5.90
N ASP A 331 -13.56 2.16 -4.77
CA ASP A 331 -14.97 2.27 -4.37
C ASP A 331 -15.32 3.69 -3.92
N ILE A 332 -14.42 4.37 -3.22
CA ILE A 332 -14.58 5.81 -2.91
C ILE A 332 -14.70 6.60 -4.22
N GLY A 333 -13.81 6.34 -5.19
CA GLY A 333 -13.87 6.96 -6.52
C GLY A 333 -15.19 6.71 -7.24
N ARG A 334 -15.73 5.49 -7.18
CA ARG A 334 -17.06 5.16 -7.74
C ARG A 334 -18.17 5.93 -7.04
N ALA A 335 -18.16 5.97 -5.71
CA ALA A 335 -19.17 6.68 -4.94
C ALA A 335 -19.23 8.17 -5.28
N TYR A 336 -18.07 8.83 -5.39
CA TYR A 336 -18.03 10.26 -5.74
C TYR A 336 -18.25 10.52 -7.23
N ALA A 337 -17.88 9.60 -8.12
CA ALA A 337 -18.27 9.66 -9.52
C ALA A 337 -19.80 9.55 -9.68
N ALA A 338 -20.46 8.71 -8.88
CA ALA A 338 -21.91 8.62 -8.86
C ALA A 338 -22.57 9.93 -8.38
N ILE A 339 -22.02 10.57 -7.34
CA ILE A 339 -22.49 11.90 -6.90
C ILE A 339 -22.33 12.92 -8.04
N ALA A 340 -21.20 12.91 -8.73
CA ALA A 340 -20.97 13.81 -9.87
C ALA A 340 -21.97 13.57 -11.02
N LEU A 341 -22.27 12.31 -11.35
CA LEU A 341 -23.29 11.95 -12.35
C LEU A 341 -24.69 12.41 -11.92
N ALA A 342 -25.05 12.20 -10.66
CA ALA A 342 -26.33 12.66 -10.11
C ALA A 342 -26.46 14.19 -10.19
N GLU A 343 -25.41 14.95 -9.85
CA GLU A 343 -25.39 16.41 -10.00
C GLU A 343 -25.48 16.89 -11.46
N MET A 344 -25.18 16.03 -12.44
CA MET A 344 -25.37 16.30 -13.87
C MET A 344 -26.75 15.86 -14.40
N GLY A 345 -27.57 15.20 -13.59
CA GLY A 345 -28.87 14.65 -13.99
C GLY A 345 -28.85 13.23 -14.56
N GLU A 346 -27.68 12.57 -14.58
CA GLU A 346 -27.49 11.22 -15.14
C GLU A 346 -27.82 10.14 -14.08
N THR A 347 -29.08 10.09 -13.64
CA THR A 347 -29.50 9.36 -12.43
C THR A 347 -29.38 7.84 -12.53
N GLU A 348 -29.63 7.24 -13.70
CA GLU A 348 -29.55 5.78 -13.89
C GLU A 348 -28.10 5.26 -13.79
N GLU A 349 -27.17 5.95 -14.46
CA GLU A 349 -25.74 5.62 -14.39
C GLU A 349 -25.18 5.89 -12.98
N ALA A 350 -25.60 7.00 -12.37
CA ALA A 350 -25.25 7.33 -11.00
C ALA A 350 -25.66 6.22 -10.02
N GLU A 351 -26.90 5.73 -10.12
CA GLU A 351 -27.42 4.69 -9.23
C GLU A 351 -26.67 3.37 -9.40
N THR A 352 -26.45 2.94 -10.64
CA THR A 352 -25.68 1.71 -10.94
C THR A 352 -24.28 1.78 -10.31
N LEU A 353 -23.61 2.92 -10.47
CA LEU A 353 -22.27 3.12 -9.96
C LEU A 353 -22.25 3.20 -8.42
N PHE A 354 -23.22 3.90 -7.82
CA PHE A 354 -23.33 4.04 -6.37
C PHE A 354 -23.59 2.69 -5.69
N GLN A 355 -24.52 1.88 -6.22
CA GLN A 355 -24.83 0.55 -5.69
C GLN A 355 -23.62 -0.37 -5.66
N SER A 356 -22.69 -0.23 -6.62
CA SER A 356 -21.44 -1.01 -6.61
C SER A 356 -20.49 -0.64 -5.45
N ALA A 357 -20.54 0.60 -4.96
CA ALA A 357 -19.70 1.09 -3.87
C ALA A 357 -20.39 1.02 -2.49
N LEU A 358 -21.72 1.01 -2.47
CA LEU A 358 -22.54 1.09 -1.26
C LEU A 358 -22.16 0.07 -0.17
N PRO A 359 -21.92 -1.23 -0.46
CA PRO A 359 -21.60 -2.20 0.60
C PRO A 359 -20.39 -1.81 1.44
N ARG A 360 -19.36 -1.22 0.80
CA ARG A 360 -18.17 -0.77 1.51
C ARG A 360 -18.41 0.53 2.28
N LEU A 361 -19.18 1.46 1.71
CA LEU A 361 -19.55 2.70 2.40
C LEU A 361 -20.34 2.41 3.68
N GLU A 362 -21.29 1.48 3.64
CA GLU A 362 -22.08 1.04 4.80
C GLU A 362 -21.20 0.37 5.86
N ALA A 363 -20.32 -0.54 5.44
CA ALA A 363 -19.41 -1.24 6.34
C ALA A 363 -18.47 -0.26 7.08
N LEU A 364 -18.03 0.80 6.39
CA LEU A 364 -17.20 1.88 6.97
C LEU A 364 -18.03 2.98 7.66
N LYS A 365 -19.37 2.87 7.70
CA LYS A 365 -20.27 3.90 8.23
C LYS A 365 -20.02 5.28 7.63
N SER A 366 -19.78 5.34 6.31
CA SER A 366 -19.47 6.56 5.56
C SER A 366 -20.71 7.45 5.31
N GLN A 367 -21.41 7.81 6.39
CA GLN A 367 -22.72 8.45 6.34
C GLN A 367 -22.72 9.78 5.57
N ARG A 368 -21.65 10.59 5.69
CA ARG A 368 -21.54 11.86 4.94
C ARG A 368 -21.56 11.65 3.43
N THR A 369 -20.90 10.61 2.93
CA THR A 369 -20.86 10.31 1.49
C THR A 369 -22.20 9.75 1.02
N ILE A 370 -22.82 8.86 1.80
CA ILE A 370 -24.14 8.29 1.49
C ILE A 370 -25.19 9.40 1.44
N GLU A 371 -25.19 10.30 2.43
CA GLU A 371 -26.14 11.41 2.50
C GLU A 371 -25.93 12.42 1.37
N ARG A 372 -24.67 12.72 1.01
CA ARG A 372 -24.37 13.59 -0.13
C ARG A 372 -24.93 13.03 -1.45
N TYR A 373 -24.85 11.72 -1.66
CA TYR A 373 -25.48 11.09 -2.82
C TYR A 373 -27.00 11.23 -2.80
N ARG A 374 -27.66 10.95 -1.66
CA ARG A 374 -29.11 11.13 -1.51
C ARG A 374 -29.57 12.55 -1.81
N GLN A 375 -28.79 13.54 -1.38
CA GLN A 375 -29.06 14.95 -1.67
C GLN A 375 -28.92 15.25 -3.16
N ALA A 376 -27.90 14.71 -3.83
CA ALA A 376 -27.67 14.92 -5.26
C ALA A 376 -28.81 14.37 -6.13
N ILE A 377 -29.34 13.19 -5.82
CA ILE A 377 -30.46 12.59 -6.59
C ILE A 377 -31.84 13.20 -6.28
N SER A 378 -31.94 13.98 -5.19
CA SER A 378 -33.18 14.65 -4.78
C SER A 378 -33.39 16.03 -5.41
N ARG A 379 -32.36 16.54 -6.10
CA ARG A 379 -32.39 17.81 -6.85
C ARG A 379 -32.87 17.56 -8.26
#